data_AF-I8UGA1-F1
#
_entry.id   AF-I8UGA1-F1
#
_cell.length_a   1.000
_cell.length_b   1.000
_cell.length_c   1.000
_cell.angle_alpha   90.00
_cell.angle_beta   90.00
_cell.angle_gamma   90.00
#
_symmetry.space_group_name_H-M   'P 1'
#
loop_
_entity.id
_entity.type
_entity.pdbx_description
1 polymer ?
#
loop_
_entity_poly.entity_id
_entity_poly.type
_entity_poly.pdbx_seq_one_letter_code
_entity_poly.pdbx_strand_id
1 'polypeptide(L)'
;MAQRIDLTGQSFHDLTVIKLSDKTNQYNTKLWECKCSCGNLAYVSSGALRSGQQKSCGCKQRTGRDKKVKEHIASDQIDGTRKSALTSKLHAGNKSGHKGVCWYKPRNKWRAYICFKGDRINLGHYEKLEDAVAARKEAEEKYFKPILDQ
;
A
#
# COMPACT_ATOMS: atom_id res chain seq x y z
N MET A 1 -38.61 0.42 -24.19
CA MET A 1 -37.18 0.84 -24.13
C MET A 1 -37.11 2.03 -23.18
N ALA A 2 -36.43 1.90 -22.04
CA ALA A 2 -36.38 2.98 -21.05
C ALA A 2 -35.65 4.19 -21.63
N GLN A 3 -36.32 5.35 -21.63
CA GLN A 3 -35.74 6.64 -22.00
C GLN A 3 -34.50 6.90 -21.15
N ARG A 4 -33.40 7.27 -21.80
CA ARG A 4 -32.14 7.57 -21.12
C ARG A 4 -32.30 8.93 -20.43
N ILE A 5 -32.25 8.93 -19.10
CA ILE A 5 -32.30 10.17 -18.33
C ILE A 5 -31.02 10.96 -18.60
N ASP A 6 -31.18 12.19 -19.09
CA ASP A 6 -30.08 13.13 -19.21
C ASP A 6 -29.77 13.72 -17.83
N LEU A 7 -28.52 13.54 -17.39
CA LEU A 7 -28.03 14.02 -16.10
C LEU A 7 -27.10 15.23 -16.26
N THR A 8 -26.92 15.74 -17.48
CA THR A 8 -26.05 16.88 -17.79
C THR A 8 -26.42 18.10 -16.94
N GLY A 9 -25.42 18.73 -16.32
CA GLY A 9 -25.61 19.90 -15.46
C GLY A 9 -26.12 19.61 -14.05
N GLN A 10 -26.55 18.38 -13.75
CA GLN A 10 -26.98 18.03 -12.40
C GLN A 10 -25.79 17.84 -11.46
N SER A 11 -25.99 18.21 -10.20
CA SER A 11 -25.00 18.01 -9.14
C SER A 11 -25.47 16.91 -8.19
N PHE A 12 -24.62 15.92 -7.99
CA PHE A 12 -24.80 14.80 -7.08
C PHE A 12 -23.71 14.85 -6.01
N HIS A 13 -24.06 15.22 -4.78
CA HIS A 13 -23.09 15.40 -3.70
C HIS A 13 -21.96 16.37 -4.11
N ASP A 14 -20.70 15.89 -4.19
CA ASP A 14 -19.54 16.70 -4.60
C ASP A 14 -19.24 16.60 -6.10
N LEU A 15 -20.11 15.98 -6.90
CA LEU A 15 -19.90 15.73 -8.33
C LEU A 15 -20.91 16.50 -9.18
N THR A 16 -20.41 17.31 -10.11
CA THR A 16 -21.22 18.01 -11.11
C THR A 16 -21.06 17.31 -12.45
N VAL A 17 -22.16 16.85 -13.04
CA VAL A 17 -22.15 16.15 -14.32
C VAL A 17 -21.90 17.15 -15.45
N ILE A 18 -20.82 16.96 -16.22
CA ILE A 18 -20.45 17.83 -17.34
C ILE A 18 -21.11 17.32 -18.63
N LYS A 19 -20.92 16.03 -18.93
CA LYS A 19 -21.39 15.42 -20.17
C LYS A 19 -21.36 13.91 -20.08
N LEU A 20 -22.03 13.25 -21.02
CA LEU A 20 -21.85 11.83 -21.24
C LEU A 20 -20.50 11.57 -21.93
N SER A 21 -19.72 10.63 -21.39
CA SER A 21 -18.42 10.24 -21.96
C SER A 21 -18.55 9.03 -22.87
N ASP A 22 -17.52 8.81 -23.68
CA ASP A 22 -17.39 7.60 -24.51
C ASP A 22 -16.84 6.40 -23.72
N LYS A 23 -16.48 6.60 -22.44
CA LYS A 23 -15.99 5.52 -21.58
C LYS A 23 -17.14 4.64 -21.13
N THR A 24 -16.93 3.34 -21.15
CA THR A 24 -17.85 2.34 -20.62
C THR A 24 -17.23 1.61 -19.42
N ASN A 25 -18.08 1.06 -18.55
CA ASN A 25 -17.62 0.15 -17.49
C ASN A 25 -17.51 -1.30 -18.00
N GLN A 26 -17.16 -2.22 -17.10
CA GLN A 26 -17.10 -3.67 -17.35
C GLN A 26 -18.43 -4.30 -17.82
N TYR A 27 -19.56 -3.60 -17.63
CA TYR A 27 -20.91 -4.01 -18.07
C TYR A 27 -21.35 -3.25 -19.34
N ASN A 28 -20.40 -2.67 -20.08
CA ASN A 28 -20.61 -1.89 -21.29
C ASN A 28 -21.57 -0.69 -21.13
N THR A 29 -21.72 -0.18 -19.89
CA THR A 29 -22.56 0.97 -19.60
C THR A 29 -21.75 2.25 -19.75
N LYS A 30 -22.22 3.17 -20.60
CA LYS A 30 -21.60 4.50 -20.78
C LYS A 30 -21.57 5.30 -19.48
N LEU A 31 -20.43 5.90 -19.19
CA LEU A 31 -20.16 6.67 -17.98
C LEU A 31 -20.33 8.17 -18.24
N TRP A 32 -20.76 8.88 -17.21
CA TRP A 32 -20.82 10.33 -17.16
C TRP A 32 -19.49 10.91 -16.70
N GLU A 33 -19.01 11.91 -17.42
CA GLU A 33 -17.89 12.72 -17.00
C GLU A 33 -18.39 13.76 -15.99
N CYS A 34 -17.92 13.64 -14.75
CA CYS A 34 -18.32 14.48 -13.65
C CYS A 34 -17.11 15.25 -13.12
N LYS A 35 -17.27 16.55 -12.88
CA LYS A 35 -16.28 17.38 -12.19
C LYS A 35 -16.54 17.31 -10.70
N CYS A 36 -15.53 16.94 -9.92
CA CYS A 36 -15.65 16.97 -8.47
C CYS A 36 -15.29 18.36 -7.93
N SER A 37 -15.83 18.71 -6.75
CA SER A 37 -15.40 19.90 -5.98
C SER A 37 -13.90 19.94 -5.70
N CYS A 38 -13.25 18.77 -5.72
CA CYS A 38 -11.80 18.59 -5.64
C CYS A 38 -11.02 19.07 -6.89
N GLY A 39 -11.71 19.43 -7.98
CA GLY A 39 -11.13 19.80 -9.28
C GLY A 39 -10.86 18.61 -10.21
N ASN A 40 -10.77 17.38 -9.68
CA ASN A 40 -10.55 16.19 -10.50
C ASN A 40 -11.83 15.72 -11.21
N LEU A 41 -11.63 15.06 -12.35
CA LEU A 41 -12.70 14.38 -13.09
C LEU A 41 -12.94 12.98 -12.55
N ALA A 42 -14.21 12.58 -12.51
CA ALA A 42 -14.65 11.24 -12.17
C ALA A 42 -15.57 10.71 -13.28
N TYR A 43 -15.42 9.44 -13.64
CA TYR A 43 -16.26 8.76 -14.63
C TYR A 43 -17.21 7.81 -13.90
N VAL A 44 -18.51 8.12 -13.92
CA VAL A 44 -19.49 7.50 -13.02
C VAL A 44 -20.73 7.08 -13.80
N SER A 45 -21.31 5.92 -13.48
CA SER A 45 -22.56 5.47 -14.12
C SER A 45 -23.77 6.26 -13.59
N SER A 46 -24.85 6.34 -14.38
CA SER A 46 -26.10 6.98 -13.93
C SER A 46 -26.63 6.38 -12.63
N GLY A 47 -26.51 5.05 -12.49
CA GLY A 47 -26.94 4.33 -11.30
C GLY A 47 -26.16 4.75 -10.06
N ALA A 48 -24.83 4.84 -10.15
CA ALA A 48 -23.97 5.19 -9.02
C ALA A 48 -24.10 6.67 -8.59
N LEU A 49 -24.44 7.57 -9.53
CA LEU A 49 -24.77 8.97 -9.21
C LEU A 49 -26.09 9.07 -8.44
N ARG A 50 -27.14 8.39 -8.92
CA ARG A 50 -28.48 8.44 -8.33
C ARG A 50 -28.59 7.68 -7.01
N SER A 51 -27.91 6.54 -6.86
CA SER A 51 -27.91 5.75 -5.62
C SER A 51 -27.02 6.36 -4.54
N GLY A 52 -26.20 7.38 -4.87
CA GLY A 52 -25.23 7.96 -3.94
C GLY A 52 -24.05 7.04 -3.62
N GLN A 53 -23.83 5.97 -4.40
CA GLN A 53 -22.68 5.09 -4.26
C GLN A 53 -21.37 5.82 -4.54
N GLN A 54 -21.38 6.76 -5.49
CA GLN A 54 -20.24 7.61 -5.78
C GLN A 54 -20.55 9.06 -5.42
N LYS A 55 -19.95 9.54 -4.32
CA LYS A 55 -20.19 10.88 -3.78
C LYS A 55 -19.13 11.90 -4.19
N SER A 56 -17.95 11.44 -4.61
CA SER A 56 -16.79 12.30 -4.95
C SER A 56 -15.83 11.62 -5.92
N CYS A 57 -14.76 12.32 -6.33
CA CYS A 57 -13.64 11.77 -7.10
C CYS A 57 -12.79 10.72 -6.32
N GLY A 58 -13.14 10.42 -5.07
CA GLY A 58 -12.36 9.59 -4.14
C GLY A 58 -11.34 10.36 -3.30
N CYS A 59 -11.21 11.68 -3.49
CA CYS A 59 -10.25 12.52 -2.75
C CYS A 59 -10.46 12.49 -1.24
N LYS A 60 -11.72 12.57 -0.76
CA LYS A 60 -12.06 12.60 0.66
C LYS A 60 -11.75 11.26 1.34
N GLN A 61 -11.88 10.16 0.61
CA GLN A 61 -11.53 8.82 1.11
C GLN A 61 -10.01 8.63 1.20
N ARG A 62 -9.25 9.16 0.22
CA ARG A 62 -7.78 9.13 0.24
C ARG A 62 -7.21 9.86 1.46
N THR A 63 -7.64 11.10 1.70
CA THR A 63 -7.13 11.89 2.84
C THR A 63 -7.41 11.23 4.19
N GLY A 64 -8.63 10.71 4.39
CA GLY A 64 -8.99 9.99 5.61
C GLY A 64 -8.19 8.69 5.80
N ARG A 65 -7.96 7.94 4.71
CA ARG A 65 -7.13 6.72 4.74
C ARG A 65 -5.68 7.05 5.05
N ASP A 66 -5.11 8.06 4.40
CA ASP A 66 -3.71 8.45 4.58
C ASP A 66 -3.42 8.89 6.02
N LYS A 67 -4.35 9.65 6.63
CA LYS A 67 -4.26 10.04 8.04
C LYS A 67 -4.24 8.82 8.97
N LYS A 68 -5.19 7.89 8.79
CA LYS A 68 -5.28 6.66 9.59
C LYS A 68 -4.05 5.76 9.42
N VAL A 69 -3.50 5.67 8.21
CA VAL A 69 -2.28 4.90 7.94
C VAL A 69 -1.09 5.51 8.68
N LYS A 70 -0.95 6.84 8.67
CA LYS A 70 0.10 7.53 9.43
C LYS A 70 -0.03 7.31 10.93
N GLU A 71 -1.25 7.40 11.47
CA GLU A 71 -1.53 7.14 12.90
C GLU A 71 -1.18 5.71 13.31
N HIS A 72 -1.62 4.70 12.53
CA HIS A 72 -1.28 3.30 12.79
C HIS A 72 0.24 3.03 12.71
N ILE A 73 0.91 3.64 11.72
CA ILE A 73 2.38 3.53 11.59
C ILE A 73 3.07 4.14 12.82
N ALA A 74 2.60 5.30 13.28
CA ALA A 74 3.19 5.99 14.43
C ALA A 74 2.99 5.20 15.74
N SER A 75 1.82 4.58 15.94
CA SER A 75 1.56 3.77 17.14
C SER A 75 2.39 2.49 17.21
N ASP A 76 2.80 1.94 16.07
CA ASP A 76 3.60 0.69 15.99
C ASP A 76 5.12 0.94 15.96
N GLN A 77 5.54 2.21 15.94
CA GLN A 77 6.95 2.59 15.80
C GLN A 77 7.57 2.87 17.17
N ILE A 78 8.64 2.14 17.48
CA ILE A 78 9.52 2.42 18.62
C ILE A 78 10.90 2.77 18.08
N ASP A 79 11.39 3.97 18.44
CA ASP A 79 12.71 4.47 18.08
C ASP A 79 13.06 4.25 16.59
N GLY A 80 12.20 4.75 15.69
CA GLY A 80 12.44 4.64 14.24
C GLY A 80 12.12 3.26 13.63
N THR A 81 11.77 2.25 14.43
CA THR A 81 11.59 0.86 13.99
C THR A 81 10.15 0.38 14.24
N ARG A 82 9.51 -0.19 13.22
CA ARG A 82 8.16 -0.75 13.33
C ARG A 82 8.20 -2.13 13.98
N LYS A 83 7.56 -2.32 15.15
CA LYS A 83 7.52 -3.59 15.87
C LYS A 83 6.88 -4.70 15.04
N SER A 84 5.75 -4.43 14.39
CA SER A 84 5.07 -5.40 13.51
C SER A 84 5.95 -5.88 12.34
N ALA A 85 6.88 -5.06 11.86
CA ALA A 85 7.76 -5.44 10.76
C ALA A 85 8.77 -6.51 11.19
N LEU A 86 9.20 -6.49 12.45
CA LEU A 86 10.14 -7.46 13.03
C LEU A 86 9.51 -8.86 13.10
N THR A 87 8.25 -8.95 13.52
CA THR A 87 7.51 -10.21 13.70
C THR A 87 6.68 -10.63 12.49
N SER A 88 6.60 -9.80 11.45
CA SER A 88 5.79 -10.06 10.26
C SER A 88 6.09 -11.42 9.60
N LYS A 89 5.06 -12.01 8.98
CA LYS A 89 5.22 -13.27 8.24
C LYS A 89 6.18 -13.09 7.06
N LEU A 90 6.91 -14.16 6.73
CA LEU A 90 7.75 -14.21 5.55
C LEU A 90 6.91 -14.18 4.27
N HIS A 91 7.42 -13.51 3.23
CA HIS A 91 6.79 -13.53 1.91
C HIS A 91 6.96 -14.90 1.25
N ALA A 92 5.93 -15.40 0.56
CA ALA A 92 5.92 -16.74 -0.05
C ALA A 92 7.07 -16.98 -1.05
N GLY A 93 7.53 -15.93 -1.73
CA GLY A 93 8.68 -15.99 -2.63
C GLY A 93 10.06 -15.98 -1.94
N ASN A 94 10.12 -15.97 -0.60
CA ASN A 94 11.38 -16.00 0.13
C ASN A 94 11.98 -17.41 0.12
N LYS A 95 12.92 -17.62 -0.79
CA LYS A 95 13.60 -18.91 -0.99
C LYS A 95 14.53 -19.33 0.16
N SER A 96 14.96 -18.41 1.01
CA SER A 96 15.88 -18.74 2.12
C SER A 96 15.14 -19.15 3.39
N GLY A 97 13.83 -18.88 3.50
CA GLY A 97 13.08 -19.10 4.73
C GLY A 97 13.46 -18.18 5.89
N HIS A 98 14.39 -17.24 5.70
CA HIS A 98 14.87 -16.34 6.76
C HIS A 98 14.83 -14.88 6.31
N LYS A 99 14.39 -13.98 7.20
CA LYS A 99 14.36 -12.53 6.91
C LYS A 99 15.78 -12.01 6.78
N GLY A 100 16.03 -11.19 5.77
CA GLY A 100 17.33 -10.55 5.59
C GLY A 100 18.44 -11.48 5.09
N VAL A 101 18.13 -12.75 4.77
CA VAL A 101 19.09 -13.70 4.18
C VAL A 101 18.67 -13.99 2.75
N CYS A 102 19.53 -13.76 1.76
CA CYS A 102 19.24 -14.07 0.37
C CYS A 102 20.47 -14.50 -0.42
N TRP A 103 20.26 -15.33 -1.44
CA TRP A 103 21.34 -15.74 -2.35
C TRP A 103 21.81 -14.57 -3.20
N TYR A 104 23.10 -14.26 -3.16
CA TYR A 104 23.72 -13.19 -3.92
C TYR A 104 24.51 -13.76 -5.09
N LYS A 105 23.84 -13.82 -6.26
CA LYS A 105 24.37 -14.40 -7.50
C LYS A 105 25.75 -13.87 -7.92
N PRO A 106 26.05 -12.55 -7.84
CA PRO A 106 27.34 -12.04 -8.33
C PRO A 106 28.58 -12.60 -7.62
N ARG A 107 28.44 -13.04 -6.35
CA ARG A 107 29.53 -13.66 -5.59
C ARG A 107 29.29 -15.12 -5.27
N ASN A 108 28.19 -15.71 -5.76
CA ASN A 108 27.75 -17.06 -5.41
C ASN A 108 27.77 -17.33 -3.89
N LYS A 109 27.32 -16.36 -3.09
CA LYS A 109 27.33 -16.42 -1.61
C LYS A 109 25.98 -16.02 -1.04
N TRP A 110 25.63 -16.56 0.12
CA TRP A 110 24.52 -16.11 0.93
C TRP A 110 24.84 -14.75 1.56
N ARG A 111 24.03 -13.73 1.28
CA ARG A 111 24.15 -12.41 1.88
C ARG A 111 23.18 -12.28 3.04
N ALA A 112 23.68 -11.87 4.20
CA ALA A 112 22.88 -11.52 5.37
C ALA A 112 22.87 -10.00 5.59
N TYR A 113 21.70 -9.44 5.88
CA TYR A 113 21.53 -8.04 6.22
C TYR A 113 20.39 -7.86 7.24
N ILE A 114 20.44 -6.76 7.98
CA ILE A 114 19.38 -6.32 8.89
C ILE A 114 18.97 -4.89 8.50
N CYS A 115 17.68 -4.60 8.60
CA CYS A 115 17.19 -3.23 8.53
C CYS A 115 16.87 -2.77 9.95
N PHE A 116 17.43 -1.63 10.36
CA PHE A 116 17.28 -1.07 11.69
C PHE A 116 17.17 0.45 11.60
N LYS A 117 16.17 1.06 12.25
CA LYS A 117 15.92 2.52 12.22
C LYS A 117 15.87 3.17 10.83
N GLY A 118 15.49 2.41 9.80
CA GLY A 118 15.46 2.88 8.41
C GLY A 118 16.75 2.65 7.62
N ASP A 119 17.84 2.28 8.30
CA ASP A 119 19.13 1.96 7.67
C ASP A 119 19.29 0.46 7.43
N ARG A 120 20.01 0.12 6.37
CA ARG A 120 20.35 -1.27 6.05
C ARG A 120 21.81 -1.54 6.43
N ILE A 121 21.99 -2.39 7.43
CA ILE A 121 23.31 -2.84 7.88
C ILE A 121 23.60 -4.19 7.19
N ASN A 122 24.69 -4.23 6.43
CA ASN A 122 25.17 -5.46 5.79
C ASN A 122 26.00 -6.27 6.80
N LEU A 123 25.60 -7.51 7.04
CA LEU A 123 26.24 -8.36 8.06
C LEU A 123 27.40 -9.18 7.46
N GLY A 124 27.36 -9.45 6.16
CA GLY A 124 28.42 -10.20 5.50
C GLY A 124 27.91 -11.07 4.36
N HIS A 125 28.84 -11.84 3.79
CA HIS A 125 28.57 -12.83 2.75
C HIS A 125 29.19 -14.16 3.18
N TYR A 126 28.41 -15.22 3.08
CA TYR A 126 28.74 -16.54 3.61
C TYR A 126 28.55 -17.60 2.54
N GLU A 127 29.28 -18.70 2.65
CA GLU A 127 29.18 -19.80 1.69
C GLU A 127 27.99 -20.72 2.04
N LYS A 128 27.75 -20.92 3.34
CA LYS A 128 26.62 -21.71 3.84
C LYS A 128 25.45 -20.82 4.24
N LEU A 129 24.24 -21.37 4.10
CA LEU A 129 23.01 -20.70 4.53
C LEU A 129 22.99 -20.52 6.05
N GLU A 130 23.42 -21.54 6.79
CA GLU A 130 23.41 -21.57 8.26
C GLU A 130 24.25 -20.44 8.86
N ASP A 131 25.45 -20.21 8.32
CA ASP A 131 26.34 -19.13 8.77
C ASP A 131 25.70 -17.75 8.55
N ALA A 132 25.03 -17.56 7.41
CA ALA A 132 24.28 -16.32 7.13
C ALA A 132 23.09 -16.12 8.08
N VAL A 133 22.44 -17.21 8.49
CA VAL A 133 21.33 -17.19 9.46
C VAL A 133 21.85 -16.94 10.87
N ALA A 134 22.99 -17.51 11.26
CA ALA A 134 23.62 -17.26 12.55
C ALA A 134 24.01 -15.78 12.69
N ALA A 135 24.69 -15.21 11.69
CA ALA A 135 25.03 -13.79 11.66
C ALA A 135 23.78 -12.90 11.74
N ARG A 136 22.69 -13.31 11.07
CA ARG A 136 21.40 -12.62 11.15
C ARG A 136 20.83 -12.64 12.56
N LYS A 137 20.83 -13.80 13.25
CA LYS A 137 20.34 -13.97 14.63
C LYS A 137 21.14 -13.12 15.61
N GLU A 138 22.46 -13.15 15.54
CA GLU A 138 23.33 -12.31 16.38
C GLU A 138 23.00 -10.81 16.23
N ALA A 139 22.73 -10.36 15.00
CA ALA A 139 22.30 -8.99 14.76
C ALA A 139 20.91 -8.70 15.35
N GLU A 140 19.97 -9.65 15.31
CA GLU A 140 18.66 -9.49 15.99
C GLU A 140 18.84 -9.36 17.50
N GLU A 141 19.72 -10.16 18.10
CA GLU A 141 19.99 -10.05 19.54
C GLU A 141 20.59 -8.70 19.91
N LYS A 142 21.54 -8.21 19.11
CA LYS A 142 22.22 -6.93 19.37
C LYS A 142 21.33 -5.71 19.15
N TYR A 143 20.52 -5.71 18.09
CA TYR A 143 19.75 -4.52 17.67
C TYR A 143 18.26 -4.58 18.04
N PHE A 144 17.63 -5.76 18.11
CA PHE A 144 16.19 -5.86 18.33
C PHE A 144 15.80 -6.14 19.79
N LYS A 145 16.58 -6.91 20.57
CA LYS A 145 16.27 -7.14 22.01
C LYS A 145 16.02 -5.84 22.79
N PRO A 146 16.88 -4.80 22.67
CA PRO A 146 16.68 -3.56 23.41
C PRO A 146 15.37 -2.81 23.11
N ILE A 147 14.75 -3.06 21.94
CA ILE A 147 13.50 -2.40 21.49
C ILE A 147 12.27 -3.26 21.75
N LEU A 148 12.44 -4.58 21.81
CA LEU A 148 11.35 -5.52 22.10
C LEU A 148 11.03 -5.57 23.59
N ASP A 149 12.03 -5.35 24.45
CA ASP A 149 11.88 -5.31 25.92
C ASP A 149 11.43 -3.93 26.45
N GLN A 150 11.21 -2.94 25.58
CA GLN A 150 10.66 -1.60 25.87
C GLN A 150 9.18 -1.49 25.48
#